data_AF-A0A2V6GYC9-F1
#
_entry.id   AF-A0A2V6GYC9-F1
#
_cell.length_a   1.000
_cell.length_b   1.000
_cell.length_c   1.000
_cell.angle_alpha   90.00
_cell.angle_beta   90.00
_cell.angle_gamma   90.00
#
_symmetry.space_group_name_H-M   'P 1'
#
loop_
_entity.id
_entity.type
_entity.pdbx_description
1 polymer ?
#
loop_
_entity_poly.entity_id
_entity_poly.type
_entity_poly.pdbx_seq_one_letter_code
_entity_poly.pdbx_strand_id
1 'polypeptide(L)'
;MSPEIKKEIELEIAHVLFIDIVGYSKLSMNEQRAAVDELNQAVRASDEFRKAEAADRLIKIPTGDGMALVFYTSPEAPVQCAIEMSRVAHLHLPLRMGVHSGPVSGVIDVNERANLAGAGLNTAQRVMGCGD
;
A
#
# COMPACT_ATOMS: atom_id res chain seq x y z
N MET A 1 20.23 17.29 14.27
CA MET A 1 19.16 17.20 13.26
C MET A 1 19.78 16.64 12.00
N SER A 2 19.50 15.38 11.69
CA SER A 2 20.10 14.70 10.54
C SER A 2 19.57 15.29 9.22
N PRO A 3 20.42 15.49 8.21
CA PRO A 3 20.05 16.08 6.92
C PRO A 3 19.10 15.22 6.07
N GLU A 4 18.72 14.02 6.52
CA GLU A 4 17.89 13.06 5.79
C GLU A 4 16.40 13.48 5.70
N ILE A 5 15.86 14.16 6.71
CA ILE A 5 14.44 14.62 6.70
C ILE A 5 14.20 15.69 5.61
N LYS A 6 15.24 16.37 5.13
CA LYS A 6 15.10 17.43 4.11
C LYS A 6 14.86 16.93 2.68
N LYS A 7 15.01 15.63 2.41
CA LYS A 7 14.64 15.05 1.11
C LYS A 7 13.16 14.64 1.01
N GLU A 8 12.41 14.66 2.11
CA GLU A 8 11.04 14.14 2.18
C GLU A 8 9.95 15.11 1.65
N ILE A 9 10.31 16.27 1.08
CA ILE A 9 9.34 17.31 0.67
C ILE A 9 9.53 17.76 -0.79
N GLU A 10 9.97 16.86 -1.67
CA GLU A 10 9.88 17.12 -3.12
C GLU A 10 8.71 16.32 -3.71
N LEU A 11 8.01 16.96 -4.64
CA LEU A 11 6.96 16.32 -5.42
C LEU A 11 7.64 15.32 -6.36
N GLU A 12 7.32 14.04 -6.20
CA GLU A 12 7.89 12.95 -6.98
C GLU A 12 6.78 12.12 -7.64
N ILE A 13 7.10 11.47 -8.75
CA ILE A 13 6.22 10.44 -9.31
C ILE A 13 6.48 9.15 -8.54
N ALA A 14 5.43 8.59 -7.95
CA ALA A 14 5.47 7.27 -7.31
C ALA A 14 4.41 6.34 -7.88
N HIS A 15 4.57 5.05 -7.60
CA HIS A 15 3.75 3.97 -8.13
C HIS A 15 2.99 3.32 -6.97
N VAL A 16 1.68 3.52 -6.92
CA VAL A 16 0.85 3.21 -5.76
C VAL A 16 0.00 1.98 -6.03
N LEU A 17 0.01 1.03 -5.09
CA LEU A 17 -0.97 -0.04 -4.97
C LEU A 17 -1.79 0.18 -3.70
N PHE A 18 -3.09 0.42 -3.84
CA PHE A 18 -4.06 0.36 -2.75
C PHE A 18 -4.70 -1.02 -2.70
N ILE A 19 -4.87 -1.56 -1.50
CA ILE A 19 -5.44 -2.88 -1.24
C ILE A 19 -6.44 -2.75 -0.09
N ASP A 20 -7.59 -3.41 -0.22
CA ASP A 20 -8.61 -3.43 0.81
C ASP A 20 -9.38 -4.75 0.84
N ILE A 21 -9.89 -5.12 2.02
CA ILE A 21 -10.61 -6.38 2.25
C ILE A 21 -12.10 -6.17 1.99
N VAL A 22 -12.64 -6.86 0.98
CA VAL A 22 -14.05 -6.76 0.63
C VAL A 22 -14.92 -7.33 1.76
N GLY A 23 -15.89 -6.54 2.22
CA GLY A 23 -16.84 -6.96 3.25
C GLY A 23 -16.25 -7.05 4.66
N TYR A 24 -15.08 -6.48 4.91
CA TYR A 24 -14.40 -6.49 6.22
C TYR A 24 -15.31 -6.13 7.40
N SER A 25 -16.13 -5.09 7.24
CA SER A 25 -17.04 -4.62 8.29
C SER A 25 -18.13 -5.61 8.70
N LYS A 26 -18.37 -6.67 7.91
CA LYS A 26 -19.34 -7.73 8.20
C LYS A 26 -18.75 -8.87 9.03
N LEU A 27 -17.43 -8.93 9.16
CA LEU A 27 -16.72 -9.94 9.94
C LEU A 27 -16.83 -9.64 11.45
N SER A 28 -16.79 -10.68 12.27
CA SER A 28 -16.64 -10.53 13.73
C SER A 28 -15.26 -9.96 14.08
N MET A 29 -15.08 -9.43 15.30
CA MET A 29 -13.80 -8.85 15.73
C MET A 29 -12.61 -9.82 15.62
N ASN A 30 -12.84 -11.11 15.88
CA ASN A 30 -11.81 -12.13 15.78
C ASN A 30 -11.44 -12.40 14.31
N GLU A 31 -12.44 -12.46 13.43
CA GLU A 31 -12.24 -12.63 11.99
C GLU A 31 -11.58 -11.41 11.36
N GLN A 32 -11.95 -10.20 11.77
CA GLN A 32 -11.30 -8.95 11.35
C GLN A 32 -9.81 -8.96 11.66
N ARG A 33 -9.43 -9.34 12.89
CA ARG A 33 -8.02 -9.46 13.29
C ARG A 33 -7.28 -10.49 12.44
N ALA A 34 -7.87 -11.68 12.27
CA ALA A 34 -7.28 -12.74 11.46
C ALA A 34 -7.10 -12.31 10.00
N ALA A 35 -8.09 -11.60 9.44
CA ALA A 35 -8.04 -11.11 8.07
C ALA A 35 -6.93 -10.06 7.88
N VAL A 36 -6.75 -9.13 8.81
CA VAL A 36 -5.63 -8.17 8.76
C VAL A 36 -4.28 -8.89 8.87
N ASP A 37 -4.15 -9.88 9.76
CA ASP A 37 -2.92 -10.66 9.91
C ASP A 37 -2.58 -11.44 8.63
N GLU A 38 -3.57 -12.05 8.00
CA GLU A 38 -3.44 -12.78 6.74
C GLU A 38 -3.07 -11.86 5.57
N LEU A 39 -3.74 -10.70 5.45
CA LEU A 39 -3.39 -9.68 4.45
C LEU A 39 -1.92 -9.23 4.60
N ASN A 40 -1.50 -8.92 5.84
CA ASN A 40 -0.13 -8.50 6.13
C ASN A 40 0.90 -9.58 5.75
N GLN A 41 0.58 -10.85 5.99
CA GLN A 41 1.45 -11.97 5.59
C GLN A 41 1.54 -12.11 4.08
N ALA A 42 0.41 -12.03 3.36
CA ALA A 42 0.38 -12.11 1.90
C ALA A 42 1.17 -10.98 1.25
N VAL A 43 1.04 -9.74 1.74
CA VAL A 43 1.83 -8.60 1.26
C VAL A 43 3.33 -8.82 1.49
N ARG A 44 3.73 -9.25 2.68
CA ARG A 44 5.15 -9.49 3.01
C ARG A 44 5.77 -10.66 2.25
N ALA A 45 4.96 -11.60 1.77
CA ALA A 45 5.42 -12.72 0.97
C ALA A 45 5.82 -12.31 -0.46
N SER A 46 5.27 -11.21 -0.98
CA SER A 46 5.60 -10.68 -2.31
C SER A 46 7.10 -10.42 -2.46
N ASP A 47 7.65 -10.85 -3.61
CA ASP A 47 9.04 -10.59 -3.98
C ASP A 47 9.23 -9.10 -4.26
N GLU A 48 8.29 -8.44 -4.95
CA GLU A 48 8.36 -7.01 -5.21
C GLU A 48 8.29 -6.17 -3.94
N PHE A 49 7.43 -6.54 -2.98
CA PHE A 49 7.42 -5.92 -1.65
C PHE A 49 8.79 -6.03 -0.99
N ARG A 50 9.35 -7.25 -0.90
CA ARG A 50 10.64 -7.49 -0.22
C ARG A 50 11.80 -6.77 -0.89
N LYS A 51 11.85 -6.74 -2.23
CA LYS A 51 12.88 -6.01 -2.99
C LYS A 51 12.81 -4.51 -2.72
N ALA A 52 11.63 -3.93 -2.78
CA ALA A 52 11.44 -2.50 -2.57
C ALA A 52 11.69 -2.09 -1.11
N GLU A 53 11.29 -2.93 -0.15
CA GLU A 53 11.59 -2.74 1.28
C GLU A 53 13.09 -2.82 1.56
N ALA A 54 13.79 -3.83 1.02
CA ALA A 54 15.24 -3.97 1.20
C ALA A 54 16.05 -2.83 0.56
N ALA A 55 15.50 -2.18 -0.47
CA ALA A 55 16.10 -1.04 -1.14
C ALA A 55 15.77 0.32 -0.48
N ASP A 56 14.95 0.35 0.58
CA ASP A 56 14.41 1.57 1.18
C ASP A 56 13.65 2.45 0.15
N ARG A 57 12.91 1.80 -0.75
CA ARG A 57 12.14 2.41 -1.85
C ARG A 57 10.65 2.07 -1.77
N LEU A 58 10.16 1.81 -0.56
CA LEU A 58 8.77 1.45 -0.29
C LEU A 58 8.23 2.18 0.94
N ILE A 59 7.17 2.96 0.77
CA ILE A 59 6.39 3.53 1.88
C ILE A 59 5.11 2.70 2.06
N LYS A 60 4.77 2.40 3.32
CA LYS A 60 3.62 1.59 3.74
C LYS A 60 2.66 2.44 4.56
N ILE A 61 1.43 2.61 4.10
CA ILE A 61 0.43 3.45 4.76
C ILE A 61 -0.79 2.58 5.12
N PRO A 62 -1.01 2.25 6.41
CA PRO A 62 -2.17 1.47 6.81
C PRO A 62 -3.45 2.30 6.71
N THR A 63 -4.55 1.69 6.25
CA THR A 63 -5.88 2.34 6.14
C THR A 63 -6.93 1.76 7.08
N GLY A 64 -6.55 0.77 7.91
CA GLY A 64 -7.44 0.06 8.83
C GLY A 64 -7.57 -1.40 8.43
N ASP A 65 -8.44 -1.68 7.47
CA ASP A 65 -8.71 -2.98 6.85
C ASP A 65 -7.88 -3.27 5.60
N GLY A 66 -7.02 -2.31 5.22
CA GLY A 66 -6.18 -2.38 4.06
C GLY A 66 -4.89 -1.59 4.23
N MET A 67 -4.23 -1.32 3.10
CA MET A 67 -3.05 -0.48 3.05
C MET A 67 -2.81 0.11 1.67
N ALA A 68 -2.03 1.19 1.62
CA ALA A 68 -1.35 1.66 0.43
C ALA A 68 0.13 1.29 0.49
N LEU A 69 0.64 0.74 -0.61
CA LEU A 69 2.04 0.48 -0.86
C LEU A 69 2.52 1.44 -1.93
N VAL A 70 3.48 2.29 -1.59
CA VAL A 70 4.00 3.33 -2.49
C VAL A 70 5.42 2.97 -2.88
N PHE A 71 5.58 2.50 -4.11
CA PHE A 71 6.83 2.08 -4.70
C PHE A 71 7.50 3.25 -5.40
N TYR A 72 8.80 3.41 -5.14
CA TYR A 72 9.67 4.35 -5.85
C TYR A 72 10.65 3.62 -6.78
N THR A 73 10.36 2.37 -7.16
CA THR A 73 11.21 1.53 -8.02
C THR A 73 10.81 1.65 -9.49
N SER A 74 9.72 1.02 -9.89
CA SER A 74 9.22 1.00 -11.27
C SER A 74 7.69 0.97 -11.31
N PRO A 75 7.07 1.41 -12.43
CA PRO A 75 5.60 1.38 -12.57
C PRO A 75 5.01 -0.03 -12.58
N GLU A 76 5.81 -1.05 -12.92
CA GLU A 76 5.40 -2.45 -12.91
C GLU A 76 5.33 -3.04 -11.49
N ALA A 77 6.16 -2.55 -10.56
CA ALA A 77 6.28 -3.07 -9.21
C ALA A 77 4.92 -3.22 -8.47
N PRO A 78 4.03 -2.21 -8.41
CA PRO A 78 2.72 -2.38 -7.76
C PRO A 78 1.84 -3.44 -8.45
N VAL A 79 1.91 -3.57 -9.78
CA VAL A 79 1.11 -4.56 -10.51
C VAL A 79 1.63 -5.97 -10.25
N GLN A 80 2.96 -6.15 -10.27
CA GLN A 80 3.57 -7.44 -9.97
C GLN A 80 3.32 -7.86 -8.52
N CYS A 81 3.43 -6.92 -7.56
CA CYS A 81 3.06 -7.16 -6.16
C CYS A 81 1.61 -7.66 -6.04
N ALA A 82 0.66 -7.03 -6.73
CA ALA A 82 -0.74 -7.46 -6.74
C ALA A 82 -0.93 -8.88 -7.33
N ILE A 83 -0.23 -9.18 -8.44
CA ILE A 83 -0.26 -10.52 -9.07
C ILE A 83 0.33 -11.57 -8.13
N GLU A 84 1.45 -11.29 -7.48
CA GLU A 84 2.08 -12.19 -6.51
C GLU A 84 1.15 -12.48 -5.33
N MET A 85 0.51 -11.45 -4.78
CA MET A 85 -0.48 -11.60 -3.72
C MET A 85 -1.66 -12.49 -4.14
N SER A 86 -2.19 -12.31 -5.36
CA SER A 86 -3.29 -13.15 -5.87
C SER A 86 -2.94 -14.64 -6.04
N ARG A 87 -1.64 -14.97 -6.03
CA ARG A 87 -1.15 -16.35 -6.14
C ARG A 87 -0.81 -16.97 -4.78
N VAL A 88 -0.95 -16.22 -3.69
CA VAL A 88 -0.71 -16.74 -2.35
C VAL A 88 -1.76 -17.80 -2.02
N ALA A 89 -1.34 -19.06 -1.99
CA ALA A 89 -2.25 -20.21 -1.90
C ALA A 89 -3.12 -20.24 -0.63
N HIS A 90 -2.71 -19.55 0.43
CA HIS A 90 -3.44 -19.48 1.70
C HIS A 90 -4.23 -18.17 1.89
N LEU A 91 -4.32 -17.33 0.85
CA LEU A 91 -5.10 -16.11 0.88
C LEU A 91 -6.57 -16.42 0.56
N HIS A 92 -7.41 -16.43 1.59
CA HIS A 92 -8.85 -16.68 1.53
C HIS A 92 -9.68 -15.39 1.58
N LEU A 93 -9.02 -14.24 1.52
CA LEU A 93 -9.66 -12.94 1.59
C LEU A 93 -10.07 -12.45 0.20
N PRO A 94 -11.33 -12.05 0.00
CA PRO A 94 -11.68 -11.29 -1.19
C PRO A 94 -11.04 -9.90 -1.07
N LEU A 95 -10.09 -9.60 -1.95
CA LEU A 95 -9.41 -8.32 -1.98
C LEU A 95 -9.88 -7.49 -3.19
N ARG A 96 -9.99 -6.18 -2.98
CA ARG A 96 -10.06 -5.19 -4.06
C ARG A 96 -8.75 -4.40 -4.08
N MET A 97 -8.26 -4.12 -5.28
CA MET A 97 -6.97 -3.45 -5.47
C MET A 97 -7.08 -2.34 -6.51
N GLY A 98 -6.34 -1.26 -6.32
CA GLY A 98 -6.24 -0.16 -7.27
C GLY A 98 -4.80 0.28 -7.46
N VAL A 99 -4.37 0.36 -8.71
CA VAL A 99 -3.02 0.78 -9.06
C VAL A 99 -3.06 2.10 -9.81
N HIS A 100 -2.19 3.03 -9.43
CA HIS A 100 -1.96 4.25 -10.20
C HIS A 100 -0.54 4.77 -9.99
N SER A 101 0.01 5.40 -11.03
CA SER A 101 1.29 6.11 -10.96
C SER A 101 1.05 7.59 -11.13
N GLY A 102 1.54 8.41 -10.21
CA GLY A 102 1.28 9.84 -10.24
C GLY A 102 2.04 10.63 -9.18
N PRO A 103 1.88 11.96 -9.17
CA PRO A 103 2.61 12.82 -8.26
C PRO A 103 2.15 12.62 -6.82
N VAL A 104 3.14 12.48 -5.93
CA VAL A 104 3.01 12.40 -4.48
C VAL A 104 3.99 13.38 -3.84
N SER A 105 3.66 13.85 -2.65
CA SER A 105 4.50 14.74 -1.84
C SER A 105 4.48 14.27 -0.40
N GLY A 106 5.63 14.34 0.28
CA GLY A 106 5.67 14.06 1.70
C GLY A 106 4.97 15.12 2.54
N VAL A 107 4.35 14.66 3.63
CA VAL A 107 3.67 15.47 4.64
C VAL A 107 4.01 14.91 6.02
N ILE A 108 3.88 15.73 7.05
CA ILE A 108 3.95 15.27 8.44
C ILE A 108 2.53 15.04 8.93
N ASP A 109 2.23 13.83 9.41
CA ASP A 109 0.91 13.48 9.90
C ASP A 109 0.63 13.99 11.32
N VAL A 110 -0.57 13.73 11.83
CA VAL A 110 -0.98 14.12 13.19
C VAL A 110 -0.15 13.48 14.31
N ASN A 111 0.59 12.42 14.01
CA ASN A 111 1.48 11.72 14.93
C ASN A 111 2.94 12.16 14.79
N GLU A 112 3.19 13.25 14.06
CA GLU A 112 4.52 13.78 13.74
C GLU A 112 5.41 12.80 12.94
N ARG A 113 4.79 11.93 12.15
CA ARG A 113 5.49 10.97 11.29
C ARG A 113 5.43 11.40 9.83
N ALA A 114 6.49 11.08 9.09
CA ALA A 114 6.51 11.22 7.64
C ALA A 114 5.40 10.36 7.02
N ASN A 115 4.63 10.95 6.12
CA ASN A 115 3.53 10.34 5.40
C ASN A 115 3.43 10.96 4.00
N LEU A 116 2.47 10.55 3.19
CA LEU A 116 2.31 11.02 1.81
C LEU A 116 0.91 11.62 1.58
N ALA A 117 0.88 12.61 0.70
CA ALA A 117 -0.33 13.15 0.10
C ALA A 117 -0.11 13.34 -1.42
N GLY A 118 -1.19 13.42 -2.20
CA GLY A 118 -1.09 13.79 -3.61
C GLY A 118 -2.10 13.10 -4.52
N ALA A 119 -2.14 13.54 -5.77
CA ALA A 119 -3.06 13.01 -6.77
C ALA A 119 -2.77 11.53 -7.10
N GLY A 120 -1.51 11.09 -6.96
CA GLY A 120 -1.11 9.69 -7.10
C GLY A 120 -1.88 8.77 -6.15
N LEU A 121 -1.86 9.08 -4.84
CA LEU A 121 -2.60 8.33 -3.82
C LEU A 121 -4.12 8.40 -4.06
N ASN A 122 -4.64 9.62 -4.25
CA ASN A 122 -6.08 9.84 -4.39
C ASN A 122 -6.68 9.07 -5.57
N THR A 123 -5.95 8.99 -6.68
CA THR A 123 -6.42 8.29 -7.88
C THR A 123 -6.33 6.78 -7.70
N ALA A 124 -5.23 6.26 -7.14
CA ALA A 124 -5.11 4.82 -6.84
C ALA A 124 -6.24 4.33 -5.92
N GLN A 125 -6.55 5.10 -4.87
CA GLN A 125 -7.68 4.80 -3.97
C GLN A 125 -9.03 4.80 -4.71
N ARG A 126 -9.27 5.76 -5.60
CA ARG A 126 -10.50 5.80 -6.41
C ARG A 126 -10.61 4.64 -7.38
N VAL A 127 -9.51 4.24 -8.01
CA VAL A 127 -9.46 3.06 -8.89
C VAL A 127 -9.81 1.81 -8.10
N MET A 128 -9.24 1.63 -6.90
CA MET A 128 -9.60 0.53 -6.00
C MET A 128 -11.09 0.54 -5.66
N GLY A 129 -11.65 1.72 -5.39
CA GLY A 129 -13.08 1.90 -5.08
C GLY A 129 -14.04 1.56 -6.23
N CYS A 130 -13.55 1.40 -7.47
CA CYS A 130 -14.35 0.90 -8.58
C CYS A 130 -14.40 -0.65 -8.64
N GLY A 131 -13.64 -1.34 -7.80
CA GLY A 131 -13.54 -2.81 -7.76
C GLY A 131 -14.57 -3.50 -6.85
N ASP A 132 -15.71 -2.85 -6.59
CA ASP A 132 -16.84 -3.41 -5.83
C ASP A 132 -17.76 -4.32 -6.66
#